data_AF-A0A2M9HL00-F1
#
_entry.id   AF-A0A2M9HL00-F1
#
_cell.length_a   1.000
_cell.length_b   1.000
_cell.length_c   1.000
_cell.angle_alpha   90.00
_cell.angle_beta   90.00
_cell.angle_gamma   90.00
#
_symmetry.space_group_name_H-M   'P 1'
#
loop_
_entity.id
_entity.type
_entity.pdbx_description
1 polymer ?
#
loop_
_entity_poly.entity_id
_entity_poly.type
_entity_poly.pdbx_seq_one_letter_code
_entity_poly.pdbx_strand_id
1 'polypeptide(L)' 'MVGMVIRYNRKTGDRIIREYPGPDGYLDAVNDPDFRKDMGKHLGDWELAVIGSDSFDAIRITHSRYFTGNDITPLHA' A
#
# COMPACT_ATOMS: atom_id res chain seq x y z
N MET A 1 -2.38 12.11 -9.42
CA MET A 1 -1.40 11.85 -8.35
C MET A 1 -1.17 10.35 -8.28
N VAL A 2 0.05 9.91 -7.96
CA VAL A 2 0.35 8.47 -7.86
C VAL A 2 -0.40 7.86 -6.67
N GLY A 3 -0.68 6.56 -6.75
CA GLY A 3 -1.37 5.81 -5.71
C GLY A 3 -0.57 4.61 -5.26
N MET A 4 -0.67 4.26 -3.98
CA MET A 4 -0.03 3.08 -3.43
C MET A 4 -0.99 2.36 -2.49
N VAL A 5 -1.16 1.05 -2.70
CA VAL A 5 -1.85 0.18 -1.75
C VAL A 5 -0.78 -0.55 -0.94
N ILE A 6 -0.92 -0.50 0.38
CA ILE A 6 -0.01 -1.12 1.32
C ILE A 6 -0.80 -2.06 2.23
N ARG A 7 -0.36 -3.31 2.31
CA ARG A 7 -0.70 -4.21 3.42
C ARG A 7 0.50 -4.30 4.34
N TYR A 8 0.33 -3.89 5.58
CA TYR A 8 1.40 -3.80 6.57
C TYR A 8 1.07 -4.64 7.80
N ASN A 9 1.96 -5.57 8.16
CA ASN A 9 1.83 -6.37 9.37
C ASN A 9 2.33 -5.55 10.57
N ARG A 10 1.43 -5.22 11.49
CA ARG A 10 1.74 -4.36 12.65
C ARG A 10 2.66 -5.02 13.67
N LYS A 11 2.80 -6.35 13.65
CA LYS A 11 3.67 -7.10 14.57
C LYS A 11 5.07 -7.31 14.01
N THR A 12 5.18 -7.72 12.75
CA THR A 12 6.47 -8.07 12.13
C THR A 12 7.09 -6.91 11.36
N GLY A 13 6.28 -5.93 10.97
CA GLY A 13 6.67 -4.89 10.03
C GLY A 13 6.67 -5.35 8.57
N ASP A 14 6.34 -6.60 8.27
CA ASP A 14 6.31 -7.07 6.88
C ASP A 14 5.27 -6.32 6.07
N ARG A 15 5.60 -6.04 4.82
CA ARG A 15 4.73 -5.26 3.94
C ARG A 15 4.58 -5.90 2.57
N ILE A 16 3.43 -5.66 1.97
CA ILE A 16 3.14 -5.91 0.56
C ILE A 16 2.70 -4.57 -0.02
N ILE A 17 3.38 -4.13 -1.07
CA ILE A 17 3.15 -2.85 -1.73
C ILE A 17 2.68 -3.11 -3.15
N ARG A 18 1.66 -2.36 -3.58
CA ARG A 18 1.33 -2.19 -5.00
C ARG A 18 1.37 -0.72 -5.35
N GLU A 19 2.17 -0.40 -6.37
CA GLU A 19 2.36 0.95 -6.87
C GLU A 19 1.51 1.17 -8.12
N TYR A 20 0.75 2.26 -8.14
CA TYR A 20 -0.10 2.68 -9.24
C TYR A 20 0.43 4.02 -9.74
N PRO A 21 1.28 4.00 -10.79
CA PRO A 21 1.87 5.22 -11.33
C PRO A 21 0.84 6.02 -12.14
N GLY A 22 1.20 7.25 -12.51
CA GLY A 22 0.41 8.08 -13.42
C GLY A 22 -0.56 9.06 -12.74
N PRO A 23 -1.25 9.87 -13.55
CA PRO A 23 -2.13 10.93 -13.05
C PRO A 23 -3.37 10.38 -12.31
N ASP A 24 -3.84 9.19 -12.66
CA ASP A 24 -4.99 8.53 -12.03
C ASP A 24 -4.59 7.44 -11.02
N GLY A 25 -3.30 7.32 -10.70
CA GLY A 25 -2.79 6.23 -9.86
C GLY A 25 -3.49 6.07 -8.52
N TYR A 26 -3.85 7.17 -7.84
CA TYR A 26 -4.64 7.08 -6.60
C TYR A 26 -6.06 6.53 -6.82
N LEU A 27 -6.72 6.91 -7.92
CA LEU A 27 -8.02 6.37 -8.27
C LEU A 27 -7.91 4.87 -8.60
N ASP A 28 -6.88 4.47 -9.35
CA ASP A 28 -6.59 3.07 -9.67
C ASP A 28 -6.31 2.24 -8.40
N ALA A 29 -5.54 2.80 -7.46
CA ALA A 29 -5.26 2.18 -6.16
C ALA A 29 -6.53 1.95 -5.32
N VAL A 30 -7.44 2.93 -5.28
CA VAL A 30 -8.74 2.80 -4.59
C VAL A 30 -9.66 1.80 -5.31
N ASN A 31 -9.52 1.67 -6.63
CA ASN A 31 -10.28 0.72 -7.44
C ASN A 31 -9.68 -0.68 -7.49
N ASP A 32 -8.51 -0.90 -6.88
CA ASP A 32 -7.89 -2.21 -6.82
C ASP A 32 -8.87 -3.24 -6.20
N PRO A 33 -9.16 -4.36 -6.91
CA PRO A 33 -10.13 -5.34 -6.44
C PRO A 33 -9.81 -5.93 -5.07
N ASP A 34 -8.52 -6.15 -4.78
CA ASP A 34 -8.07 -6.70 -3.51
C ASP A 34 -8.22 -5.67 -2.38
N PHE A 35 -7.88 -4.40 -2.64
CA PHE A 35 -8.16 -3.31 -1.70
C PHE A 35 -9.65 -3.21 -1.40
N ARG A 36 -10.50 -3.12 -2.44
CA ARG A 36 -11.96 -2.99 -2.26
C ARG A 36 -12.57 -4.18 -1.54
N LYS A 37 -12.07 -5.39 -1.79
CA LYS A 37 -12.52 -6.62 -1.14
C LYS A 37 -12.24 -6.59 0.37
N ASP A 38 -11.12 -6.02 0.78
CA ASP A 38 -10.66 -6.04 2.16
C ASP A 38 -10.97 -4.73 2.92
N MET A 39 -11.38 -3.68 2.20
CA MET A 39 -11.75 -2.39 2.76
C MET A 39 -12.86 -2.54 3.82
N GLY A 40 -12.60 -2.01 5.01
CA GLY A 40 -13.54 -2.05 6.15
C GLY A 40 -13.56 -3.38 6.92
N LYS A 41 -12.77 -4.38 6.51
CA LYS A 41 -12.63 -5.63 7.26
C LYS A 41 -11.55 -5.52 8.33
N HIS A 42 -11.70 -6.30 9.40
CA HIS A 42 -10.61 -6.56 10.32
C HIS A 42 -9.71 -7.65 9.75
N LEU A 43 -8.47 -7.29 9.43
CA LEU A 43 -7.46 -8.19 8.86
C LEU A 43 -6.48 -8.73 9.93
N GLY A 44 -6.91 -8.75 11.20
CA GLY A 44 -6.11 -9.19 12.33
C GLY A 44 -4.89 -8.29 12.55
N ASP A 45 -3.70 -8.87 12.44
CA ASP A 45 -2.43 -8.15 12.60
C ASP A 45 -2.04 -7.32 11.38
N TRP A 46 -2.76 -7.47 10.25
CA TRP A 46 -2.53 -6.73 9.03
C TRP A 46 -3.36 -5.44 9.01
N GLU A 47 -2.72 -4.37 8.58
CA GLU A 47 -3.30 -3.07 8.31
C GLU A 47 -3.31 -2.86 6.80
N LEU A 48 -4.45 -2.40 6.26
CA LEU A 48 -4.60 -2.05 4.86
C LEU A 48 -4.66 -0.53 4.74
N ALA A 49 -3.80 0.05 3.92
CA ALA A 49 -3.75 1.47 3.65
C ALA A 49 -3.70 1.76 2.16
N VAL A 50 -4.37 2.83 1.75
CA VAL A 50 -4.24 3.42 0.41
C VAL A 50 -3.77 4.85 0.56
N ILE A 51 -2.72 5.22 -0.17
CA ILE A 51 -2.08 6.53 -0.05
C ILE A 51 -1.93 7.12 -1.44
N GLY A 52 -2.39 8.36 -1.59
CA GLY A 52 -2.07 9.16 -2.75
C GLY A 52 -0.94 10.14 -2.41
N SER A 53 -0.01 10.38 -3.36
CA SER A 53 0.89 11.53 -3.28
C SER A 53 1.32 12.05 -4.65
N ASP A 54 2.10 13.12 -4.66
CA ASP A 54 2.73 13.66 -5.87
C ASP A 54 3.78 12.70 -6.46
N SER A 55 4.45 11.92 -5.61
CA SER A 55 5.49 10.97 -5.97
C SER A 55 5.55 9.79 -4.98
N PHE A 56 6.13 8.66 -5.41
CA PHE A 56 6.33 7.52 -4.51
C PHE A 56 7.37 7.81 -3.42
N ASP A 57 8.39 8.62 -3.73
CA ASP A 57 9.38 9.02 -2.73
C ASP A 57 8.77 9.87 -1.62
N ALA A 58 7.84 10.77 -1.96
CA ALA A 58 7.08 11.49 -0.95
C ALA A 58 6.29 10.55 -0.04
N ILE A 59 5.68 9.48 -0.57
CA ILE A 59 4.99 8.46 0.25
C ILE A 59 5.98 7.76 1.19
N ARG A 60 7.14 7.34 0.69
CA ARG A 60 8.19 6.67 1.49
C ARG A 60 8.71 7.53 2.64
N ILE A 61 8.81 8.84 2.42
CA ILE A 61 9.24 9.80 3.44
C ILE A 61 8.12 10.07 4.46
N THR A 62 6.93 10.43 3.99
CA THR A 62 5.81 10.88 4.84
C THR A 62 5.13 9.74 5.60
N HIS A 63 5.16 8.53 5.06
CA HIS A 63 4.54 7.34 5.64
C HIS A 63 5.59 6.25 5.91
N SER A 64 6.79 6.66 6.32
CA SER A 64 7.96 5.80 6.56
C SER A 64 7.68 4.60 7.46
N ARG A 65 6.67 4.69 8.36
CA ARG A 65 6.22 3.57 9.20
C ARG A 65 5.92 2.29 8.42
N TYR A 66 5.35 2.43 7.22
CA TYR A 66 4.97 1.29 6.38
C TYR A 66 6.14 0.67 5.65
N PHE A 67 7.29 1.35 5.63
CA PHE A 67 8.51 0.91 4.97
C PHE A 67 9.54 0.41 6.00
N THR A 68 9.08 0.13 7.21
CA THR A 68 9.84 -0.65 8.20
C THR A 68 9.68 -2.14 7.88
N GLY A 69 10.59 -3.01 8.32
CA GLY A 69 10.51 -4.48 8.09
C GLY A 69 10.84 -4.95 6.67
N ASN A 70 10.38 -6.15 6.32
CA ASN A 70 10.67 -6.79 5.02
C ASN A 70 9.62 -6.46 3.97
N ASP A 71 10.08 -6.20 2.76
CA ASP A 71 9.21 -6.22 1.59
C ASP A 71 8.99 -7.66 1.16
N ILE A 72 7.77 -8.16 1.37
CA ILE A 72 7.37 -9.50 0.94
C ILE A 72 6.38 -9.43 -0.24
N THR A 73 6.36 -8.30 -0.95
CA THR A 73 5.59 -8.16 -2.18
C THR A 73 5.95 -9.30 -3.11
N PRO A 74 4.99 -10.15 -3.52
CA PRO A 74 5.27 -11.21 -4.46
C PRO A 74 5.84 -10.57 -5.72
N LEU A 75 7.08 -10.93 -6.07
CA LEU A 75 7.61 -10.71 -7.40
C LEU A 75 6.70 -11.53 -8.31
N HIS A 76 5.73 -10.88 -8.97
CA HIS A 76 4.97 -11.55 -10.00
C HIS A 76 5.96 -12.04 -11.06
N ALA A 77 6.00 -13.37 -11.23
CA ALA A 77 6.56 -14.04 -12.40
C ALA A 77 5.77 -13.70 -13.66
#